data_AF-A0A257KB25-F1
#
_entry.id   AF-A0A257KB25-F1
#
_cell.length_a   1.000
_cell.length_b   1.000
_cell.length_c   1.000
_cell.angle_alpha   90.00
_cell.angle_beta   90.00
_cell.angle_gamma   90.00
#
_symmetry.space_group_name_H-M   'P 1'
#
loop_
_entity.id
_entity.type
_entity.pdbx_description
1 polymer ?
#
loop_
_entity_poly.entity_id
_entity_poly.type
_entity_poly.pdbx_seq_one_letter_code
_entity_poly.pdbx_strand_id
1 'polypeptide(L)'
;MRSYLLGESKPTKKHMRQNIIFLTFFGLFFSCNQSDKKIANSESVSQTVRNDTTSNKPKRQIIIEELKRLQAVFLSNDKQKIADIFSFPMSNETLSIYIDNEQFNEQLQNNGNIVTRNMFTGTFADVSVSLQIDQINQLFKNLSVDKLLNNDNIEYDAIIKTEPCYHYYGVKIEKQLVTLTLGMNSNIDFKSKSVSEDEIPENDSSICEHVLWWVFTFDGKQLHLKEISGAG
;
A
#
# COMPACT_ATOMS: atom_id res chain seq x y z
N MET A 1 -5.41 -7.18 -56.38
CA MET A 1 -5.67 -5.74 -56.60
C MET A 1 -6.97 -5.35 -55.91
N ARG A 2 -6.90 -4.65 -54.77
CA ARG A 2 -8.01 -3.90 -54.17
C ARG A 2 -7.43 -2.66 -53.53
N SER A 3 -7.90 -1.49 -53.96
CA SER A 3 -7.42 -0.20 -53.50
C SER A 3 -8.10 0.19 -52.19
N TYR A 4 -7.34 0.68 -51.22
CA TYR A 4 -7.88 1.39 -50.05
C TYR A 4 -7.49 2.87 -50.16
N LEU A 5 -8.48 3.73 -49.98
CA LEU A 5 -8.33 5.18 -50.08
C LEU A 5 -7.80 5.74 -48.76
N LEU A 6 -6.72 6.52 -48.84
CA LEU A 6 -6.21 7.32 -47.73
C LEU A 6 -7.14 8.53 -47.50
N GLY A 7 -7.67 8.64 -46.28
CA GLY A 7 -8.40 9.83 -45.81
C GLY A 7 -7.55 10.61 -44.82
N GLU A 8 -6.93 11.70 -45.26
CA GLU A 8 -6.16 12.59 -44.38
C GLU A 8 -7.09 13.51 -43.57
N SER A 9 -7.01 13.47 -42.24
CA SER A 9 -7.70 14.41 -41.35
C SER A 9 -6.79 15.60 -41.00
N LYS A 10 -7.22 16.82 -41.33
CA LYS A 10 -6.47 18.06 -41.02
C LYS A 10 -6.63 18.45 -39.54
N PRO A 11 -5.55 18.80 -38.82
CA PRO A 11 -5.64 19.33 -37.47
C PRO A 11 -6.02 20.83 -37.47
N THR A 12 -7.11 21.19 -36.79
CA THR A 12 -7.52 22.59 -36.63
C THR A 12 -6.85 23.24 -35.42
N LYS A 13 -5.89 24.13 -35.68
CA LYS A 13 -5.26 25.01 -34.68
C LYS A 13 -6.33 25.93 -34.06
N LYS A 14 -6.50 25.90 -32.73
CA LYS A 14 -7.27 26.90 -31.98
C LYS A 14 -6.40 27.63 -30.96
N HIS A 15 -5.88 28.80 -31.34
CA HIS A 15 -5.32 29.76 -30.40
C HIS A 15 -6.44 30.39 -29.58
N MET A 16 -6.30 30.48 -28.24
CA MET A 16 -7.00 31.52 -27.48
C MET A 16 -6.20 32.00 -26.26
N ARG A 17 -5.47 33.10 -26.50
CA ARG A 17 -5.18 34.24 -25.62
C ARG A 17 -4.87 34.02 -24.13
N GLN A 18 -3.64 34.39 -23.78
CA GLN A 18 -3.18 34.77 -22.44
C GLN A 18 -4.18 35.69 -21.71
N ASN A 19 -4.29 35.50 -20.40
CA ASN A 19 -4.55 36.58 -19.45
C ASN A 19 -3.48 36.50 -18.35
N ILE A 20 -2.64 37.53 -18.26
CA ILE A 20 -1.66 37.72 -17.18
C ILE A 20 -2.29 38.72 -16.20
N ILE A 21 -2.40 38.34 -14.92
CA ILE A 21 -2.59 39.31 -13.84
C ILE A 21 -1.59 38.97 -12.73
N PHE A 22 -0.60 39.86 -12.56
CA PHE A 22 0.24 39.93 -11.36
C PHE A 22 -0.60 40.39 -10.18
N LEU A 23 -0.37 39.84 -8.99
CA LEU A 23 -0.48 40.64 -7.77
C LEU A 23 0.44 40.13 -6.66
N THR A 24 1.66 40.66 -6.68
CA THR A 24 2.65 40.56 -5.60
C THR A 24 2.09 41.27 -4.36
N PHE A 25 2.06 40.60 -3.20
CA PHE A 25 1.99 41.31 -1.92
C PHE A 25 3.23 41.02 -1.07
N PHE A 26 4.01 42.07 -0.88
CA PHE A 26 5.26 42.08 -0.14
C PHE A 26 4.93 42.25 1.35
N GLY A 27 5.45 41.38 2.21
CA GLY A 27 5.19 41.35 3.64
C GLY A 27 6.47 41.28 4.47
N LEU A 28 7.44 42.16 4.20
CA LEU A 28 8.56 42.39 5.11
C LEU A 28 8.14 43.39 6.20
N PHE A 29 8.41 43.05 7.46
CA PHE A 29 8.69 43.84 8.67
C PHE A 29 8.43 42.84 9.84
N PHE A 30 9.33 42.57 10.80
CA PHE A 30 10.21 43.47 11.54
C PHE A 30 11.56 42.85 11.94
N SER A 31 12.55 43.72 12.13
CA SER A 31 13.73 43.50 12.99
C SER A 31 13.49 44.22 14.35
N CYS A 32 14.21 43.97 15.45
CA CYS A 32 15.46 43.23 15.68
C CYS A 32 15.38 42.55 17.09
N ASN A 33 16.40 42.31 17.94
CA ASN A 33 17.82 42.72 18.00
C ASN A 33 18.68 41.69 18.78
N GLN A 34 20.00 41.77 18.57
CA GLN A 34 21.06 40.96 19.20
C GLN A 34 20.97 40.74 20.72
N SER A 35 21.51 39.60 21.15
CA SER A 35 22.62 39.64 22.12
C SER A 35 23.63 38.49 21.88
N ASP A 36 24.89 38.84 21.64
CA ASP A 36 25.99 37.89 21.52
C ASP A 36 26.50 37.46 22.91
N LYS A 37 26.64 36.14 23.16
CA LYS A 37 27.91 35.58 23.68
C LYS A 37 27.94 34.04 23.84
N LYS A 38 29.04 33.49 23.30
CA LYS A 38 29.83 32.33 23.73
C LYS A 38 29.26 30.91 23.53
N ILE A 39 29.97 30.21 22.66
CA ILE A 39 30.10 28.75 22.55
C ILE A 39 30.67 28.17 23.86
N ALA A 40 30.04 27.11 24.37
CA ALA A 40 30.67 26.09 25.21
C ALA A 40 29.90 24.77 25.05
N ASN A 41 30.60 23.66 24.77
CA ASN A 41 29.99 22.34 24.63
C ASN A 41 29.53 21.81 26.00
N SER A 42 28.27 21.40 26.12
CA SER A 42 27.88 20.19 26.86
C SER A 42 26.45 19.77 26.48
N GLU A 43 26.23 18.46 26.39
CA GLU A 43 24.92 17.78 26.49
C GLU A 43 23.76 18.38 25.67
N SER A 44 23.60 17.86 24.45
CA SER A 44 22.29 17.83 23.80
C SER A 44 21.32 17.01 24.66
N VAL A 45 20.61 17.67 25.56
CA VAL A 45 19.45 17.10 26.24
C VAL A 45 18.47 16.65 25.17
N SER A 46 18.36 15.34 24.98
CA SER A 46 17.30 14.74 24.17
C SER A 46 15.97 15.16 24.78
N GLN A 47 15.34 16.18 24.18
CA GLN A 47 13.92 16.45 24.39
C GLN A 47 13.16 15.28 23.77
N THR A 48 13.09 14.18 24.52
CA THR A 48 12.15 13.10 24.26
C THR A 48 10.77 13.74 24.27
N VAL A 49 10.20 13.96 23.08
CA VAL A 49 8.80 14.33 22.91
C VAL A 49 8.00 13.16 23.47
N ARG A 50 7.68 13.25 24.76
CA ARG A 50 6.95 12.24 25.51
C ARG A 50 5.48 12.35 25.11
N ASN A 51 5.21 11.96 23.87
CA ASN A 51 3.88 11.91 23.29
C ASN A 51 2.97 11.13 24.24
N ASP A 52 1.78 11.70 24.45
CA ASP A 52 0.81 11.27 25.45
C ASP A 52 0.29 9.85 25.17
N THR A 53 1.06 8.89 25.67
CA THR A 53 0.90 7.45 25.45
C THR A 53 -0.13 6.86 26.41
N THR A 54 -0.70 7.66 27.32
CA THR A 54 -1.72 7.22 28.27
C THR A 54 -3.12 7.33 27.64
N SER A 55 -3.38 8.40 26.89
CA SER A 55 -4.67 8.67 26.25
C SER A 55 -5.01 7.73 25.08
N ASN A 56 -4.00 7.24 24.34
CA ASN A 56 -4.21 6.42 23.14
C ASN A 56 -4.35 4.90 23.37
N LYS A 57 -4.09 4.38 24.59
CA LYS A 57 -4.17 2.93 24.86
C LYS A 57 -5.53 2.30 24.55
N PRO A 58 -6.68 2.91 24.93
CA PRO A 58 -7.99 2.35 24.57
C PRO A 58 -8.21 2.25 23.05
N LYS A 59 -7.76 3.26 22.28
CA LYS A 59 -7.88 3.25 20.81
C LYS A 59 -7.04 2.15 20.16
N ARG A 60 -5.81 1.95 20.64
CA ARG A 60 -4.94 0.85 20.16
C ARG A 60 -5.55 -0.51 20.42
N GLN A 61 -6.17 -0.69 21.59
CA GLN A 61 -6.81 -1.96 21.91
C GLN A 61 -7.95 -2.29 20.94
N ILE A 62 -8.80 -1.31 20.59
CA ILE A 62 -9.85 -1.49 19.57
C ILE A 62 -9.25 -1.82 18.19
N ILE A 63 -8.15 -1.15 17.79
CA ILE A 63 -7.45 -1.49 16.53
C ILE A 63 -6.92 -2.94 16.54
N ILE A 64 -6.37 -3.40 17.67
CA ILE A 64 -5.88 -4.78 17.82
C ILE A 64 -7.03 -5.79 17.78
N GLU A 65 -8.17 -5.47 18.38
CA GLU A 65 -9.40 -6.29 18.32
C GLU A 65 -9.95 -6.37 16.89
N GLU A 66 -9.96 -5.26 16.13
CA GLU A 66 -10.33 -5.25 14.71
C GLU A 66 -9.33 -5.99 13.82
N LEU A 67 -8.02 -5.90 14.09
CA LEU A 67 -7.01 -6.71 13.39
C LEU A 67 -7.23 -8.22 13.64
N LYS A 68 -7.60 -8.61 14.87
CA LYS A 68 -7.97 -10.00 15.20
C LYS A 68 -9.28 -10.43 14.52
N ARG A 69 -10.26 -9.52 14.37
CA ARG A 69 -11.46 -9.77 13.56
C ARG A 69 -11.10 -10.00 12.09
N LEU A 70 -10.27 -9.15 11.50
CA LEU A 70 -9.80 -9.30 10.11
C LEU A 70 -9.06 -10.63 9.91
N GLN A 71 -8.14 -10.99 10.82
CA GLN A 71 -7.47 -12.29 10.84
C GLN A 71 -8.49 -13.45 10.79
N ALA A 72 -9.52 -13.43 11.66
CA ALA A 72 -10.54 -14.46 11.68
C ALA A 72 -11.38 -14.53 10.39
N VAL A 73 -11.60 -13.40 9.71
CA VAL A 73 -12.27 -13.36 8.41
C VAL A 73 -11.41 -14.00 7.32
N PHE A 74 -10.14 -13.61 7.19
CA PHE A 74 -9.25 -14.18 6.16
C PHE A 74 -8.97 -15.68 6.38
N LEU A 75 -8.75 -16.11 7.63
CA LEU A 75 -8.56 -17.52 7.99
C LEU A 75 -9.80 -18.39 7.72
N SER A 76 -11.00 -17.80 7.60
CA SER A 76 -12.21 -18.57 7.29
C SER A 76 -12.29 -19.02 5.84
N ASN A 77 -11.52 -18.41 4.94
CA ASN A 77 -11.60 -18.56 3.48
C ASN A 77 -13.04 -18.46 2.90
N ASP A 78 -13.93 -17.79 3.63
CA ASP A 78 -15.32 -17.61 3.26
C ASP A 78 -15.44 -16.35 2.38
N LYS A 79 -15.64 -16.56 1.08
CA LYS A 79 -15.72 -15.46 0.11
C LYS A 79 -16.79 -14.42 0.42
N GLN A 80 -17.85 -14.76 1.15
CA GLN A 80 -18.86 -13.78 1.56
C GLN A 80 -18.36 -12.94 2.73
N LYS A 81 -17.75 -13.56 3.76
CA LYS A 81 -17.17 -12.81 4.88
C LYS A 81 -16.00 -11.93 4.46
N ILE A 82 -15.17 -12.42 3.53
CA ILE A 82 -14.09 -11.62 2.95
C ILE A 82 -14.67 -10.46 2.12
N ALA A 83 -15.73 -10.69 1.34
CA ALA A 83 -16.44 -9.63 0.63
C ALA A 83 -17.09 -8.58 1.57
N ASP A 84 -17.37 -8.91 2.84
CA ASP A 84 -17.87 -7.95 3.85
C ASP A 84 -16.80 -6.95 4.34
N ILE A 85 -15.52 -7.16 4.02
CA ILE A 85 -14.44 -6.17 4.28
C ILE A 85 -14.55 -4.97 3.32
N PHE A 86 -15.21 -5.15 2.17
CA PHE A 86 -15.23 -4.19 1.07
C PHE A 86 -16.56 -3.45 0.95
N SER A 87 -16.48 -2.12 0.85
CA SER A 87 -17.63 -1.25 0.62
C SER A 87 -18.03 -1.24 -0.87
N PHE A 88 -18.62 -2.34 -1.34
CA PHE A 88 -19.13 -2.42 -2.72
C PHE A 88 -20.36 -1.51 -2.96
N PRO A 89 -20.55 -0.97 -4.18
CA PRO A 89 -19.65 -1.05 -5.34
C PRO A 89 -18.39 -0.17 -5.18
N MET A 90 -17.25 -0.63 -5.71
CA MET A 90 -15.92 -0.03 -5.50
C MET A 90 -15.17 0.14 -6.83
N SER A 91 -14.35 1.18 -6.97
CA SER A 91 -13.49 1.37 -8.16
C SER A 91 -12.41 0.28 -8.24
N ASN A 92 -12.09 -0.21 -9.44
CA ASN A 92 -10.96 -1.11 -9.63
C ASN A 92 -9.63 -0.47 -9.20
N GLU A 93 -9.49 0.85 -9.33
CA GLU A 93 -8.33 1.61 -8.87
C GLU A 93 -8.13 1.52 -7.35
N THR A 94 -9.22 1.30 -6.59
CA THR A 94 -9.16 1.11 -5.14
C THR A 94 -8.72 -0.30 -4.75
N LEU A 95 -8.94 -1.28 -5.62
CA LEU A 95 -8.55 -2.69 -5.40
C LEU A 95 -7.21 -3.04 -6.05
N SER A 96 -6.80 -2.29 -7.07
CA SER A 96 -5.65 -2.57 -7.95
C SER A 96 -5.62 -4.00 -8.52
N ILE A 97 -6.78 -4.66 -8.65
CA ILE A 97 -6.82 -6.05 -9.14
C ILE A 97 -6.62 -6.13 -10.65
N TYR A 98 -5.76 -7.06 -11.03
CA TYR A 98 -5.63 -7.59 -12.38
C TYR A 98 -6.07 -9.05 -12.39
N ILE A 99 -6.95 -9.41 -13.31
CA ILE A 99 -7.47 -10.77 -13.46
C ILE A 99 -7.47 -11.12 -14.95
N ASP A 100 -6.80 -12.20 -15.32
CA ASP A 100 -6.79 -12.73 -16.69
C ASP A 100 -8.05 -13.57 -16.94
N ASN A 101 -9.21 -12.90 -16.96
CA ASN A 101 -10.52 -13.50 -17.17
C ASN A 101 -11.36 -12.58 -18.06
N GLU A 102 -11.62 -13.02 -19.30
CA GLU A 102 -12.36 -12.25 -20.31
C GLU A 102 -13.73 -11.77 -19.78
N GLN A 103 -14.52 -12.67 -19.19
CA GLN A 103 -15.84 -12.34 -18.65
C GLN A 103 -15.77 -11.31 -17.51
N PHE A 104 -14.78 -11.40 -16.62
CA PHE A 104 -14.57 -10.40 -15.57
C PHE A 104 -14.23 -9.03 -16.17
N ASN A 105 -13.31 -9.01 -17.14
CA ASN A 105 -12.84 -7.78 -17.78
C ASN A 105 -13.93 -7.11 -18.62
N GLU A 106 -14.76 -7.88 -19.34
CA GLU A 106 -15.96 -7.37 -20.00
C GLU A 106 -16.95 -6.77 -19.01
N GLN A 107 -17.26 -7.46 -17.90
CA GLN A 107 -18.15 -6.93 -16.86
C GLN A 107 -17.59 -5.66 -16.22
N LEU A 108 -16.28 -5.60 -16.00
CA LEU A 108 -15.61 -4.43 -15.42
C LEU A 108 -15.68 -3.22 -16.35
N GLN A 109 -15.40 -3.39 -17.64
CA GLN A 109 -15.50 -2.33 -18.64
C GLN A 109 -16.95 -1.84 -18.79
N ASN A 110 -17.90 -2.76 -18.90
CA ASN A 110 -19.34 -2.44 -19.03
C ASN A 110 -19.90 -1.72 -17.79
N ASN A 111 -19.35 -1.98 -16.60
CA ASN A 111 -19.71 -1.31 -15.35
C ASN A 111 -18.89 -0.03 -15.08
N GLY A 112 -18.08 0.45 -16.02
CA GLY A 112 -17.32 1.70 -15.87
C GLY A 112 -16.15 1.60 -14.89
N ASN A 113 -15.41 0.48 -14.92
CA ASN A 113 -14.30 0.14 -14.00
C ASN A 113 -14.73 0.01 -12.53
N ILE A 114 -16.00 -0.34 -12.28
CA ILE A 114 -16.55 -0.58 -10.95
C ILE A 114 -16.70 -2.09 -10.71
N VAL A 115 -16.08 -2.57 -9.63
CA VAL A 115 -16.21 -3.93 -9.13
C VAL A 115 -17.44 -4.01 -8.23
N THR A 116 -18.32 -4.96 -8.53
CA THR A 116 -19.49 -5.28 -7.69
C THR A 116 -19.22 -6.48 -6.80
N ARG A 117 -19.98 -6.63 -5.72
CA ARG A 117 -19.90 -7.81 -4.84
C ARG A 117 -20.11 -9.13 -5.60
N ASN A 118 -20.99 -9.14 -6.60
CA ASN A 118 -21.27 -10.33 -7.41
C ASN A 118 -20.09 -10.69 -8.32
N MET A 119 -19.39 -9.70 -8.89
CA MET A 119 -18.14 -9.93 -9.61
C MET A 119 -17.09 -10.52 -8.67
N PHE A 120 -16.79 -9.83 -7.56
CA PHE A 120 -15.78 -10.25 -6.57
C PHE A 120 -16.02 -11.67 -6.03
N THR A 121 -17.27 -11.99 -5.66
CA THR A 121 -17.61 -13.33 -5.13
C THR A 121 -17.85 -14.38 -6.22
N GLY A 122 -18.04 -13.96 -7.47
CA GLY A 122 -18.13 -14.83 -8.65
C GLY A 122 -16.77 -15.36 -9.06
N THR A 123 -15.78 -14.49 -9.20
CA THR A 123 -14.39 -14.80 -9.58
C THR A 123 -13.43 -14.87 -8.39
N PHE A 124 -13.95 -15.25 -7.20
CA PHE A 124 -13.20 -15.14 -5.95
C PHE A 124 -11.85 -15.87 -5.94
N ALA A 125 -11.71 -16.99 -6.66
CA ALA A 125 -10.44 -17.69 -6.76
C ALA A 125 -9.34 -16.78 -7.34
N ASP A 126 -9.57 -16.24 -8.53
CA ASP A 126 -8.62 -15.35 -9.22
C ASP A 126 -8.41 -14.04 -8.44
N VAL A 127 -9.49 -13.47 -7.88
CA VAL A 127 -9.42 -12.31 -6.97
C VAL A 127 -8.52 -12.59 -5.77
N SER A 128 -8.63 -13.77 -5.16
CA SER A 128 -7.88 -14.12 -3.94
C SER A 128 -6.38 -14.26 -4.19
N VAL A 129 -5.99 -14.74 -5.38
CA VAL A 129 -4.60 -14.77 -5.85
C VAL A 129 -4.09 -13.36 -6.17
N SER A 130 -4.84 -12.59 -6.95
CA SER A 130 -4.51 -11.20 -7.33
C SER A 130 -4.28 -10.30 -6.10
N LEU A 131 -5.12 -10.47 -5.08
CA LEU A 131 -5.06 -9.75 -3.80
C LEU A 131 -4.12 -10.37 -2.75
N GLN A 132 -3.43 -11.48 -3.09
CA GLN A 132 -2.52 -12.21 -2.20
C GLN A 132 -3.12 -12.59 -0.82
N ILE A 133 -4.38 -13.06 -0.78
CA ILE A 133 -5.10 -13.35 0.48
C ILE A 133 -4.36 -14.40 1.34
N ASP A 134 -3.70 -15.39 0.72
CA ASP A 134 -2.89 -16.37 1.45
C ASP A 134 -1.66 -15.75 2.13
N GLN A 135 -1.11 -14.66 1.59
CA GLN A 135 -0.01 -13.93 2.22
C GLN A 135 -0.49 -13.10 3.42
N ILE A 136 -1.74 -12.63 3.44
CA ILE A 136 -2.37 -12.05 4.63
C ILE A 136 -2.49 -13.08 5.75
N ASN A 137 -2.83 -14.33 5.40
CA ASN A 137 -2.84 -15.43 6.37
C ASN A 137 -1.42 -15.73 6.92
N GLN A 138 -0.36 -15.63 6.10
CA GLN A 138 1.02 -15.74 6.60
C GLN A 138 1.43 -14.54 7.47
N LEU A 139 1.03 -13.31 7.11
CA LEU A 139 1.24 -12.11 7.93
C LEU A 139 0.70 -12.31 9.34
N PHE A 140 -0.58 -12.67 9.48
CA PHE A 140 -1.20 -12.86 10.79
C PHE A 140 -0.72 -14.10 11.55
N LYS A 141 -0.07 -15.06 10.87
CA LYS A 141 0.57 -16.22 11.49
C LYS A 141 1.94 -15.87 12.10
N ASN A 142 2.69 -14.98 11.46
CA ASN A 142 4.05 -14.62 11.89
C ASN A 142 4.10 -13.36 12.78
N LEU A 143 3.12 -12.44 12.64
CA LEU A 143 3.04 -11.21 13.42
C LEU A 143 2.06 -11.33 14.60
N SER A 144 2.58 -11.12 15.82
CA SER A 144 1.76 -10.95 17.02
C SER A 144 1.24 -9.51 17.09
N VAL A 145 0.01 -9.28 16.63
CA VAL A 145 -0.63 -7.95 16.62
C VAL A 145 -0.75 -7.30 18.01
N ASP A 146 -0.74 -8.07 19.09
CA ASP A 146 -0.71 -7.55 20.47
C ASP A 146 0.53 -6.69 20.77
N LYS A 147 1.63 -6.87 20.03
CA LYS A 147 2.82 -6.00 20.11
C LYS A 147 2.51 -4.54 19.72
N LEU A 148 1.48 -4.28 18.92
CA LEU A 148 1.06 -2.92 18.52
C LEU A 148 0.50 -2.07 19.67
N LEU A 149 0.27 -2.67 20.84
CA LEU A 149 -0.09 -1.94 22.05
C LEU A 149 1.00 -0.94 22.46
N ASN A 150 2.27 -1.28 22.21
CA ASN A 150 3.44 -0.49 22.57
C ASN A 150 4.33 -0.10 21.36
N ASN A 151 4.00 -0.55 20.15
CA ASN A 151 4.77 -0.30 18.93
C ASN A 151 3.86 0.27 17.83
N ASP A 152 4.41 1.14 16.99
CA ASP A 152 3.67 1.71 15.84
C ASP A 152 3.87 0.89 14.56
N ASN A 153 4.85 0.00 14.57
CA ASN A 153 5.18 -0.90 13.48
C ASN A 153 5.60 -2.26 14.05
N ILE A 154 5.22 -3.35 13.38
CA ILE A 154 5.76 -4.69 13.61
C ILE A 154 6.01 -5.36 12.26
N GLU A 155 7.19 -5.97 12.11
CA GLU A 155 7.66 -6.56 10.85
C GLU A 155 8.24 -7.96 11.09
N TYR A 156 8.26 -8.77 10.04
CA TYR A 156 8.81 -10.13 10.03
C TYR A 156 9.31 -10.53 8.64
N ASP A 157 10.57 -10.94 8.57
CA ASP A 157 11.20 -11.47 7.36
C ASP A 157 11.24 -13.00 7.39
N ALA A 158 10.62 -13.64 6.40
CA ALA A 158 10.55 -15.09 6.24
C ALA A 158 11.74 -15.64 5.43
N ILE A 159 12.98 -15.33 5.85
CA ILE A 159 14.20 -15.65 5.10
C ILE A 159 14.46 -17.16 5.05
N ILE A 160 14.41 -17.75 3.85
CA ILE A 160 14.78 -19.13 3.58
C ILE A 160 16.12 -19.14 2.85
N LYS A 161 17.19 -19.61 3.52
CA LYS A 161 18.58 -19.57 3.02
C LYS A 161 18.83 -20.27 1.67
N THR A 162 17.92 -21.14 1.26
CA THR A 162 18.00 -21.92 0.03
C THR A 162 17.12 -21.36 -1.09
N GLU A 163 16.48 -20.21 -0.88
CA GLU A 163 15.62 -19.54 -1.87
C GLU A 163 16.20 -18.17 -2.24
N PRO A 164 16.12 -17.75 -3.52
CA PRO A 164 16.70 -16.49 -3.99
C PRO A 164 15.93 -15.24 -3.53
N CYS A 165 14.64 -15.39 -3.24
CA CYS A 165 13.79 -14.34 -2.71
C CYS A 165 13.25 -14.78 -1.34
N TYR A 166 12.81 -13.83 -0.52
CA TYR A 166 12.08 -14.12 0.72
C TYR A 166 10.87 -13.22 0.87
N HIS A 167 9.83 -13.71 1.55
CA HIS A 167 8.66 -12.89 1.90
C HIS A 167 8.94 -12.03 3.13
N TYR A 168 8.40 -10.81 3.15
CA TYR A 168 8.32 -10.00 4.37
C TYR A 168 6.89 -9.52 4.62
N TYR A 169 6.55 -9.34 5.89
CA TYR A 169 5.23 -8.90 6.33
C TYR A 169 5.34 -7.78 7.35
N GLY A 170 4.42 -6.81 7.31
CA GLY A 170 4.39 -5.70 8.26
C GLY A 170 2.98 -5.28 8.65
N VAL A 171 2.83 -4.72 9.86
CA VAL A 171 1.64 -3.96 10.27
C VAL A 171 2.07 -2.64 10.89
N LYS A 172 1.67 -1.54 10.26
CA LYS A 172 1.94 -0.17 10.71
C LYS A 172 0.65 0.53 11.14
N ILE A 173 0.66 1.21 12.28
CA ILE A 173 -0.41 2.12 12.73
C ILE A 173 0.13 3.55 12.69
N GLU A 174 -0.45 4.39 11.84
CA GLU A 174 -0.11 5.81 11.74
C GLU A 174 -1.37 6.69 11.83
N LYS A 175 -1.55 7.36 12.97
CA LYS A 175 -2.73 8.19 13.31
C LYS A 175 -4.04 7.37 13.31
N GLN A 176 -4.76 7.38 12.19
CA GLN A 176 -6.00 6.63 11.95
C GLN A 176 -5.84 5.63 10.80
N LEU A 177 -4.66 5.52 10.20
CA LEU A 177 -4.37 4.55 9.17
C LEU A 177 -3.73 3.30 9.78
N VAL A 178 -4.16 2.14 9.31
CA VAL A 178 -3.56 0.85 9.61
C VAL A 178 -3.20 0.21 8.29
N THR A 179 -1.91 -0.01 8.05
CA THR A 179 -1.40 -0.59 6.81
C THR A 179 -0.91 -2.00 7.10
N LEU A 180 -1.44 -2.98 6.37
CA LEU A 180 -0.83 -4.31 6.26
C LEU A 180 0.10 -4.29 5.04
N THR A 181 1.34 -4.70 5.22
CA THR A 181 2.35 -4.80 4.16
C THR A 181 2.63 -6.27 3.89
N LEU A 182 2.52 -6.68 2.64
CA LEU A 182 2.93 -7.99 2.12
C LEU A 182 3.98 -7.73 1.06
N GLY A 183 5.09 -8.46 1.04
CA GLY A 183 6.06 -8.27 -0.04
C GLY A 183 7.05 -9.41 -0.18
N MET A 184 7.88 -9.28 -1.20
CA MET A 184 9.06 -10.11 -1.43
C MET A 184 10.29 -9.23 -1.63
N ASN A 185 11.45 -9.75 -1.26
CA ASN A 185 12.73 -9.06 -1.35
C ASN A 185 13.86 -10.06 -1.66
N SER A 186 14.98 -9.56 -2.17
CA SER A 186 16.16 -10.33 -2.57
C SER A 186 16.92 -10.93 -1.39
N ASN A 187 17.14 -12.23 -1.41
CA ASN A 187 17.98 -12.91 -0.42
C ASN A 187 19.46 -12.76 -0.79
N ILE A 188 20.14 -11.77 -0.20
CA ILE A 188 21.57 -11.51 -0.44
C ILE A 188 22.50 -12.65 -0.02
N ASP A 189 22.06 -13.54 0.88
CA ASP A 189 22.82 -14.71 1.33
C ASP A 189 22.67 -15.93 0.38
N PHE A 190 21.76 -15.86 -0.60
CA PHE A 190 21.55 -16.92 -1.58
C PHE A 190 22.72 -17.02 -2.56
N LYS A 191 23.25 -18.23 -2.71
CA LYS A 191 24.34 -18.52 -3.66
C LYS A 191 23.79 -18.94 -5.02
N SER A 192 23.43 -17.92 -5.80
CA SER A 192 23.03 -18.05 -7.21
C SER A 192 24.02 -18.88 -8.02
N LYS A 193 23.49 -19.68 -8.96
CA LYS A 193 24.28 -20.50 -9.90
C LYS A 193 24.39 -19.83 -11.27
N SER A 194 24.80 -18.56 -11.31
CA SER A 194 25.12 -17.86 -12.56
C SER A 194 26.11 -18.69 -13.40
N VAL A 195 25.77 -18.90 -14.67
CA VAL A 195 26.50 -19.70 -15.66
C VAL A 195 27.26 -18.81 -16.65
N SER A 196 26.92 -17.52 -16.73
CA SER A 196 27.63 -16.50 -17.53
C SER A 196 27.59 -15.10 -16.88
N GLU A 197 28.54 -14.23 -17.25
CA GLU A 197 28.65 -12.85 -16.73
C GLU A 197 27.47 -11.94 -17.13
N ASP A 198 26.73 -12.30 -18.19
CA ASP A 198 25.55 -11.57 -18.68
C ASP A 198 24.22 -12.05 -18.05
N GLU A 199 24.25 -13.06 -17.17
CA GLU A 199 23.05 -13.63 -16.56
C GLU A 199 22.62 -12.87 -15.31
N ILE A 200 21.37 -12.39 -15.29
CA ILE A 200 20.77 -11.75 -14.11
C ILE A 200 20.70 -12.79 -12.98
N PRO A 201 21.29 -12.54 -11.79
CA PRO A 201 21.25 -13.48 -10.69
C PRO A 201 19.82 -13.81 -10.26
N GLU A 202 19.56 -15.07 -9.87
CA GLU A 202 18.24 -15.50 -9.40
C GLU A 202 17.67 -14.63 -8.25
N ASN A 203 18.56 -14.06 -7.42
CA ASN A 203 18.24 -13.18 -6.30
C ASN A 203 18.33 -11.68 -6.63
N ASP A 204 18.33 -11.29 -7.90
CA ASP A 204 18.30 -9.88 -8.31
C ASP A 204 16.99 -9.20 -7.91
N SER A 205 17.06 -7.91 -7.56
CA SER A 205 15.89 -7.14 -7.11
C SER A 205 14.82 -7.03 -8.18
N SER A 206 15.19 -6.98 -9.47
CA SER A 206 14.24 -6.97 -10.59
C SER A 206 13.42 -8.26 -10.76
N ILE A 207 13.81 -9.33 -10.05
CA ILE A 207 13.08 -10.61 -10.01
C ILE A 207 12.30 -10.76 -8.69
N CYS A 208 12.93 -10.37 -7.57
CA CYS A 208 12.38 -10.63 -6.23
C CYS A 208 11.53 -9.51 -5.65
N GLU A 209 11.84 -8.24 -5.90
CA GLU A 209 11.24 -7.12 -5.16
C GLU A 209 9.85 -6.77 -5.66
N HIS A 210 8.85 -6.97 -4.80
CA HIS A 210 7.53 -6.38 -4.96
C HIS A 210 6.84 -6.24 -3.60
N VAL A 211 5.81 -5.40 -3.54
CA VAL A 211 5.08 -5.09 -2.32
C VAL A 211 3.61 -4.76 -2.62
N LEU A 212 2.73 -5.18 -1.72
CA LEU A 212 1.31 -4.90 -1.70
C LEU A 212 0.92 -4.34 -0.32
N TRP A 213 0.29 -3.18 -0.32
CA TRP A 213 -0.21 -2.49 0.87
C TRP A 213 -1.72 -2.52 0.91
N TRP A 214 -2.28 -3.07 1.99
CA TRP A 214 -3.70 -2.94 2.31
C TRP A 214 -3.85 -1.84 3.35
N VAL A 215 -4.42 -0.70 2.95
CA VAL A 215 -4.58 0.46 3.82
C VAL A 215 -6.00 0.53 4.34
N PHE A 216 -6.15 0.53 5.66
CA PHE A 216 -7.42 0.69 6.36
C PHE A 216 -7.49 2.04 7.07
N THR A 217 -8.68 2.62 7.16
CA THR A 217 -8.96 3.80 8.00
C THR A 217 -9.76 3.35 9.23
N PHE A 218 -9.32 3.77 10.41
CA PHE A 218 -9.97 3.52 11.70
C PHE A 218 -10.87 4.70 12.08
N ASP A 219 -12.19 4.48 12.11
CA ASP A 219 -13.19 5.51 12.42
C ASP A 219 -13.39 5.75 13.94
N GLY A 220 -12.63 5.04 14.78
CA GLY A 220 -12.82 4.99 16.23
C GLY A 220 -13.54 3.74 16.74
N LYS A 221 -14.07 2.90 15.85
CA LYS A 221 -14.77 1.63 16.15
C LYS A 221 -14.31 0.48 15.27
N GLN A 222 -14.16 0.70 13.97
CA GLN A 222 -13.91 -0.35 12.96
C GLN A 222 -12.83 0.05 11.96
N LEU A 223 -12.19 -0.96 11.36
CA LEU A 223 -11.28 -0.79 10.24
C LEU A 223 -12.03 -0.91 8.91
N HIS A 224 -12.07 0.19 8.17
CA HIS A 224 -12.65 0.26 6.82
C HIS A 224 -11.55 0.23 5.78
N LEU A 225 -11.63 -0.64 4.76
CA LEU A 225 -10.66 -0.65 3.68
C LEU A 225 -10.71 0.69 2.92
N LYS A 226 -9.55 1.37 2.82
CA LYS A 226 -9.38 2.61 2.06
C LYS A 226 -8.96 2.31 0.63
N GLU A 227 -7.87 1.55 0.47
CA GLU A 227 -7.29 1.18 -0.82
C GLU A 227 -6.36 -0.02 -0.68
N ILE A 228 -6.11 -0.68 -1.80
CA ILE A 228 -5.05 -1.68 -2.00
C ILE A 228 -4.18 -1.17 -3.15
N SER A 229 -2.88 -1.08 -2.92
CA SER A 229 -1.90 -0.59 -3.89
C SER A 229 -0.62 -1.40 -3.79
N GLY A 230 0.19 -1.43 -4.86
CA GLY A 230 1.45 -2.17 -4.87
C GLY A 230 2.50 -1.51 -5.74
N ALA A 231 3.73 -2.02 -5.63
CA ALA A 231 4.89 -1.64 -6.43
C ALA A 231 5.78 -2.86 -6.68
N GLY A 232 6.50 -2.84 -7.80
CA GLY A 232 7.40 -3.86 -8.34
C GLY A 232 7.88 -3.42 -9.72
#